data_AF-A0A2T2WJ55-F1
#
_entry.id   AF-A0A2T2WJ55-F1
#
_cell.length_a   1.000
_cell.length_b   1.000
_cell.length_c   1.000
_cell.angle_alpha   90.00
_cell.angle_beta   90.00
_cell.angle_gamma   90.00
#
_symmetry.space_group_name_H-M   'P 1'
#
loop_
_entity.id
_entity.type
_entity.pdbx_description
1 polymer ?
#
loop_
_entity_poly.entity_id
_entity_poly.type
_entity_poly.pdbx_seq_one_letter_code
_entity_poly.pdbx_strand_id
1 'polypeptide(L)'
;YREWWDWILDNFPSIGFKAIILDSQQQHGSTQAIFHQLYPRYIVHGLRHEWKTGRVDVSQRCSIQVIFDEEQKDKDAIVRDHIWDEIGDEVRRQNLTDRVSIGKITPESSKIPALQLADLFAATINRLINENSDGTTPKDHLATHICSTLGIEVNEGGSLTAYGDRVLIEYL
;
A
#
# COMPACT_ATOMS: atom_id res chain seq x y z
N TYR A 1 9.16 -2.70 -17.60
CA TYR A 1 8.74 -2.76 -16.18
C TYR A 1 9.91 -2.97 -15.23
N ARG A 2 10.81 -3.95 -15.43
CA ARG A 2 11.99 -4.14 -14.56
C ARG A 2 12.87 -2.89 -14.44
N GLU A 3 13.35 -2.37 -15.57
CA GLU A 3 14.18 -1.15 -15.59
C GLU A 3 13.46 0.07 -15.01
N TRP A 4 12.15 0.16 -15.23
CA TRP A 4 11.32 1.23 -14.69
C TRP A 4 11.15 1.13 -13.17
N TRP A 5 10.98 -0.08 -12.63
CA TRP A 5 10.95 -0.35 -11.20
C TRP A 5 12.26 0.04 -10.53
N ASP A 6 13.39 -0.41 -11.10
CA ASP A 6 14.72 -0.10 -10.58
C ASP A 6 14.95 1.42 -10.58
N TRP A 7 14.62 2.08 -11.70
CA TRP A 7 14.70 3.54 -11.80
C TRP A 7 13.86 4.25 -10.74
N ILE A 8 12.64 3.78 -10.46
CA ILE A 8 11.81 4.36 -9.39
C ILE A 8 12.49 4.19 -8.02
N LEU A 9 12.94 2.99 -7.67
CA LEU A 9 13.53 2.74 -6.35
C LEU A 9 14.83 3.50 -6.11
N ASP A 10 15.60 3.74 -7.17
CA ASP A 10 16.86 4.50 -7.13
C ASP A 10 16.61 6.02 -7.00
N ASN A 11 15.57 6.54 -7.66
CA ASN A 11 15.29 7.98 -7.70
C ASN A 11 14.34 8.45 -6.59
N PHE A 12 13.58 7.53 -5.99
CA PHE A 12 12.60 7.83 -4.94
C PHE A 12 12.83 6.95 -3.70
N PRO A 13 13.94 7.17 -2.95
CA PRO A 13 14.33 6.31 -1.84
C PRO A 13 13.33 6.29 -0.68
N SER A 14 12.47 7.31 -0.59
CA SER A 14 11.41 7.44 0.43
C SER A 14 10.16 6.63 0.12
N ILE A 15 10.03 5.99 -1.05
CA ILE A 15 8.86 5.16 -1.36
C ILE A 15 8.85 3.93 -0.44
N GLY A 16 7.74 3.77 0.28
CA GLY A 16 7.41 2.57 1.03
C GLY A 16 6.18 1.88 0.43
N PHE A 17 6.07 0.58 0.67
CA PHE A 17 4.98 -0.27 0.20
C PHE A 17 4.26 -0.89 1.39
N LYS A 18 2.94 -0.98 1.28
CA LYS A 18 2.09 -1.56 2.31
C LYS A 18 1.11 -2.52 1.65
N ALA A 19 1.05 -3.74 2.15
CA ALA A 19 0.14 -4.77 1.66
C ALA A 19 -0.76 -5.26 2.79
N ILE A 20 -2.06 -5.30 2.53
CA ILE A 20 -3.04 -5.93 3.41
C ILE A 20 -3.50 -7.20 2.68
N ILE A 21 -3.29 -8.34 3.31
CA ILE A 21 -3.64 -9.66 2.75
C ILE A 21 -4.82 -10.18 3.55
N LEU A 22 -5.91 -10.45 2.83
CA LEU A 22 -7.16 -10.93 3.41
C LEU A 22 -7.40 -12.38 3.01
N ASP A 23 -7.70 -13.26 3.97
CA ASP A 23 -8.15 -14.62 3.65
C ASP A 23 -9.62 -14.61 3.22
N SER A 24 -9.87 -14.85 1.93
CA SER A 24 -11.22 -14.90 1.35
C SER A 24 -12.16 -15.91 2.01
N GLN A 25 -11.63 -16.98 2.63
CA GLN A 25 -12.43 -18.03 3.25
C GLN A 25 -12.91 -17.66 4.66
N GLN A 26 -12.26 -16.69 5.31
CA GLN A 26 -12.55 -16.28 6.68
C GLN A 26 -13.31 -14.94 6.75
N GLN A 27 -13.52 -14.30 5.61
CA GLN A 27 -14.19 -13.00 5.52
C GLN A 27 -15.71 -13.11 5.73
N HIS A 28 -16.23 -12.24 6.60
CA HIS A 28 -17.66 -11.96 6.72
C HIS A 28 -17.94 -10.58 6.11
N GLY A 29 -18.45 -10.55 4.87
CA GLY A 29 -18.80 -9.31 4.16
C GLY A 29 -18.10 -9.18 2.82
N SER A 30 -18.30 -8.05 2.13
CA SER A 30 -17.61 -7.78 0.87
C SER A 30 -16.20 -7.26 1.13
N THR A 31 -15.23 -7.67 0.32
CA THR A 31 -13.84 -7.16 0.37
C THR A 31 -13.79 -5.64 0.30
N GLN A 32 -14.72 -5.02 -0.47
CA GLN A 32 -14.86 -3.57 -0.53
C GLN A 32 -15.24 -2.96 0.83
N ALA A 33 -16.24 -3.52 1.52
CA ALA A 33 -16.63 -3.00 2.83
C ALA A 33 -15.50 -3.13 3.86
N ILE A 34 -14.75 -4.24 3.81
CA ILE A 34 -13.58 -4.47 4.65
C ILE A 34 -12.48 -3.45 4.33
N PHE A 35 -12.17 -3.24 3.04
CA PHE A 35 -11.22 -2.23 2.61
C PHE A 35 -11.57 -0.85 3.14
N HIS A 36 -12.83 -0.41 3.00
CA HIS A 36 -13.29 0.90 3.46
C HIS A 36 -13.10 1.09 4.97
N GLN A 37 -13.45 0.09 5.78
CA GLN A 37 -13.30 0.16 7.24
C GLN A 37 -11.85 0.24 7.71
N LEU A 38 -10.95 -0.36 6.93
CA LEU A 38 -9.58 -0.60 7.33
C LEU A 38 -8.64 0.47 6.78
N TYR A 39 -8.81 0.83 5.52
CA TYR A 39 -7.93 1.71 4.77
C TYR A 39 -7.51 2.97 5.55
N PRO A 40 -8.42 3.73 6.21
CA PRO A 40 -8.04 4.90 7.00
C PRO A 40 -7.04 4.57 8.12
N ARG A 41 -7.23 3.44 8.80
CA ARG A 41 -6.33 2.95 9.86
C ARG A 41 -4.96 2.61 9.30
N TYR A 42 -4.93 1.94 8.16
CA TYR A 42 -3.69 1.49 7.52
C TYR A 42 -2.87 2.64 6.93
N ILE A 43 -3.49 3.72 6.46
CA ILE A 43 -2.73 4.92 6.05
C ILE A 43 -1.98 5.49 7.25
N VAL A 44 -2.68 5.69 8.38
CA VAL A 44 -2.08 6.30 9.57
C VAL A 44 -1.06 5.36 10.21
N HIS A 45 -1.36 4.06 10.28
CA HIS A 45 -0.38 3.06 10.70
C HIS A 45 0.84 3.06 9.79
N GLY A 46 0.59 3.20 8.49
CA GLY A 46 1.61 3.31 7.48
C GLY A 46 2.57 4.46 7.71
N LEU A 47 2.06 5.67 7.93
CA LEU A 47 2.85 6.84 8.29
C LEU A 47 3.67 6.60 9.57
N ARG A 48 3.05 6.00 10.59
CA ARG A 48 3.75 5.69 11.86
C ARG A 48 4.88 4.68 11.66
N HIS A 49 4.71 3.71 10.76
CA HIS A 49 5.78 2.78 10.38
C HIS A 49 6.95 3.54 9.77
N GLU A 50 6.71 4.46 8.83
CA GLU A 50 7.79 5.26 8.23
C GLU A 50 8.52 6.14 9.26
N TRP A 51 7.81 6.69 10.26
CA TRP A 51 8.45 7.40 11.37
C TRP A 51 9.27 6.49 12.26
N LYS A 52 8.74 5.30 12.59
CA LYS A 52 9.40 4.33 13.46
C LYS A 52 10.70 3.82 12.84
N THR A 53 10.72 3.63 11.52
CA THR A 53 11.90 3.20 10.78
C THR A 53 12.87 4.33 10.45
N GLY A 54 12.47 5.60 10.70
CA GLY A 54 13.28 6.78 10.41
C GLY A 54 13.31 7.17 8.92
N ARG A 55 12.46 6.54 8.09
CA ARG A 55 12.33 6.87 6.67
C ARG A 55 11.64 8.21 6.43
N VAL A 56 10.78 8.62 7.36
CA VAL A 56 10.17 9.95 7.42
C VAL A 56 10.53 10.59 8.74
N ASP A 57 10.93 11.87 8.70
CA ASP A 57 11.26 12.64 9.90
C ASP A 57 9.99 12.96 10.71
N VAL A 58 9.92 12.45 11.94
CA VAL A 58 8.80 12.61 12.88
C VAL A 58 8.66 14.04 13.42
N SER A 59 9.70 14.87 13.30
CA SER A 59 9.67 16.28 13.72
C SER A 59 8.99 17.19 12.69
N GLN A 60 8.87 16.74 11.45
CA GLN A 60 8.24 17.50 10.37
C GLN A 60 6.73 17.30 10.37
N ARG A 61 6.00 18.36 9.98
CA ARG A 61 4.57 18.24 9.73
C ARG A 61 4.38 17.55 8.39
N CYS A 62 3.50 16.56 8.35
CA CYS A 62 3.18 15.80 7.14
C CYS A 62 1.74 16.10 6.69
N SER A 63 1.51 16.03 5.38
CA SER A 63 0.17 16.08 4.81
C SER A 63 -0.14 14.77 4.11
N ILE A 64 -1.22 14.09 4.53
CA ILE A 64 -1.68 12.86 3.89
C ILE A 64 -2.42 13.22 2.61
N GLN A 65 -1.97 12.69 1.48
CA GLN A 65 -2.69 12.75 0.22
C GLN A 65 -3.06 11.35 -0.22
N VAL A 66 -4.28 11.19 -0.75
CA VAL A 66 -4.80 9.91 -1.22
C VAL A 66 -5.14 10.04 -2.68
N ILE A 67 -4.65 9.09 -3.47
CA ILE A 67 -4.94 9.00 -4.89
C ILE A 67 -5.66 7.68 -5.14
N PHE A 68 -6.84 7.77 -5.76
CA PHE A 68 -7.60 6.62 -6.24
C PHE A 68 -7.49 6.53 -7.76
N ASP A 69 -7.62 5.32 -8.29
CA ASP A 69 -7.80 5.14 -9.72
C ASP A 69 -9.23 5.57 -10.13
N GLU A 70 -9.34 6.38 -11.18
CA GLU A 70 -10.61 6.85 -11.77
C GLU A 70 -11.56 5.73 -12.21
N GLU A 71 -11.03 4.53 -12.47
CA GLU A 71 -11.82 3.35 -12.81
C GLU A 71 -12.51 2.72 -11.59
N GLN A 72 -12.07 3.03 -10.37
CA GLN A 72 -12.68 2.48 -9.16
C GLN A 72 -14.01 3.16 -8.80
N LYS A 73 -14.86 2.40 -8.08
CA LYS A 73 -16.17 2.88 -7.59
C LYS A 73 -16.03 3.97 -6.52
N ASP A 74 -14.86 4.08 -5.90
CA ASP A 74 -14.59 5.01 -4.79
C ASP A 74 -14.32 6.46 -5.26
N LYS A 75 -14.58 6.77 -6.54
CA LYS A 75 -14.49 8.12 -7.11
C LYS A 75 -15.62 9.06 -6.69
N ASP A 76 -16.73 8.49 -6.22
CA ASP A 76 -17.90 9.27 -5.81
C ASP A 76 -17.51 10.26 -4.71
N ALA A 77 -17.92 11.52 -4.87
CA ALA A 77 -17.52 12.60 -3.96
C ALA A 77 -17.89 12.27 -2.49
N ILE A 78 -19.06 11.68 -2.28
CA ILE A 78 -19.54 11.27 -0.95
C ILE A 78 -18.59 10.23 -0.32
N VAL A 79 -18.11 9.27 -1.10
CA VAL A 79 -17.18 8.24 -0.61
C VAL A 79 -15.85 8.89 -0.23
N ARG A 80 -15.35 9.82 -1.06
CA ARG A 80 -14.10 10.53 -0.77
C ARG A 80 -14.19 11.41 0.47
N ASP A 81 -15.31 12.11 0.65
CA ASP A 81 -15.56 12.93 1.85
C ASP A 81 -15.61 12.04 3.10
N HIS A 82 -16.26 10.87 3.00
CA HIS A 82 -16.29 9.90 4.10
C HIS A 82 -14.88 9.39 4.44
N ILE A 83 -14.08 9.02 3.45
CA ILE A 83 -12.69 8.58 3.66
C ILE A 83 -11.85 9.70 4.28
N TRP A 84 -12.06 10.95 3.85
CA TRP A 84 -11.37 12.11 4.43
C TRP A 84 -11.69 12.25 5.93
N ASP A 85 -12.96 12.15 6.29
CA ASP A 85 -13.41 12.21 7.68
C ASP A 85 -12.82 11.07 8.52
N GLU A 86 -12.84 9.84 8.01
CA GLU A 86 -12.33 8.66 8.72
C GLU A 86 -10.81 8.71 8.94
N ILE A 87 -10.04 9.19 7.96
CA ILE A 87 -8.60 9.45 8.16
C ILE A 87 -8.42 10.53 9.23
N GLY A 88 -9.28 11.55 9.25
CA GLY A 88 -9.30 12.62 10.26
C GLY A 88 -9.52 12.08 11.66
N ASP A 89 -10.49 11.19 11.80
CA ASP A 89 -10.78 10.52 13.06
C ASP A 89 -9.62 9.63 13.51
N GLU A 90 -8.97 8.91 12.60
CA GLU A 90 -7.80 8.11 12.97
C GLU A 90 -6.60 8.98 13.39
N VAL A 91 -6.32 10.07 12.69
CA VAL A 91 -5.27 11.04 13.07
C VAL A 91 -5.56 11.61 14.48
N ARG A 92 -6.82 11.94 14.77
CA ARG A 92 -7.25 12.37 16.11
C ARG A 92 -7.05 11.27 17.16
N ARG A 93 -7.50 10.05 16.87
CA ARG A 93 -7.42 8.88 17.76
C ARG A 93 -5.97 8.54 18.13
N GLN A 94 -5.04 8.73 17.20
CA GLN A 94 -3.61 8.50 17.42
C GLN A 94 -2.87 9.71 18.02
N ASN A 95 -3.57 10.81 18.34
CA ASN A 95 -3.02 12.07 18.85
C ASN A 95 -1.96 12.69 17.92
N LEU A 96 -2.23 12.72 16.62
CA LEU A 96 -1.30 13.21 15.60
C LEU A 96 -1.71 14.57 14.98
N THR A 97 -2.71 15.24 15.53
CA THR A 97 -3.31 16.47 14.95
C THR A 97 -2.36 17.67 14.88
N ASP A 98 -1.33 17.70 15.73
CA ASP A 98 -0.28 18.72 15.70
C ASP A 98 0.69 18.51 14.53
N ARG A 99 0.87 17.26 14.08
CA ARG A 99 1.88 16.86 13.10
C ARG A 99 1.32 16.48 11.74
N VAL A 100 0.07 16.03 11.68
CA VAL A 100 -0.53 15.47 10.46
C VAL A 100 -1.74 16.29 10.05
N SER A 101 -1.70 16.79 8.83
CA SER A 101 -2.87 17.34 8.15
C SER A 101 -3.35 16.37 7.08
N ILE A 102 -4.63 16.48 6.72
CA ILE A 102 -5.18 15.74 5.60
C ILE A 102 -5.26 16.71 4.42
N GLY A 103 -4.56 16.36 3.36
CA GLY A 103 -4.54 17.08 2.11
C GLY A 103 -5.71 16.67 1.23
N LYS A 104 -5.41 16.35 -0.02
CA LYS A 104 -6.42 16.04 -1.04
C LYS A 104 -6.66 14.54 -1.16
N ILE A 105 -7.91 14.21 -1.49
CA ILE A 105 -8.33 12.88 -1.94
C ILE A 105 -8.83 13.01 -3.39
N THR A 106 -8.05 12.53 -4.35
CA THR A 106 -8.32 12.73 -5.78
C THR A 106 -8.38 11.41 -6.53
N PRO A 107 -9.40 11.21 -7.39
CA PRO A 107 -9.33 10.21 -8.44
C PRO A 107 -8.38 10.73 -9.52
N GLU A 108 -7.51 9.87 -10.01
CA GLU A 108 -6.56 10.14 -11.09
C GLU A 108 -6.57 9.01 -12.10
N SER A 109 -6.12 9.30 -13.32
CA SER A 109 -6.00 8.25 -14.34
C SER A 109 -4.94 7.22 -13.95
N SER A 110 -5.22 5.94 -14.20
CA SER A 110 -4.31 4.80 -14.01
C SER A 110 -2.95 4.93 -14.72
N LYS A 111 -2.80 5.94 -15.59
CA LYS A 111 -1.57 6.30 -16.29
C LYS A 111 -0.54 7.02 -15.43
N ILE A 112 -0.88 7.49 -14.24
CA ILE A 112 0.11 8.15 -13.39
C ILE A 112 1.10 7.14 -12.79
N PRO A 113 2.39 7.48 -12.65
CA PRO A 113 3.41 6.54 -12.17
C PRO A 113 3.10 5.93 -10.78
N ALA A 114 2.48 6.69 -9.88
CA ALA A 114 2.17 6.22 -8.53
C ALA A 114 1.15 5.06 -8.52
N LEU A 115 0.09 5.15 -9.33
CA LEU A 115 -0.91 4.09 -9.46
C LEU A 115 -0.32 2.87 -10.16
N GLN A 116 0.45 3.07 -11.23
CA GLN A 116 1.14 1.97 -11.92
C GLN A 116 2.10 1.21 -11.00
N LEU A 117 2.76 1.93 -10.08
CA LEU A 117 3.66 1.34 -9.11
C LEU A 117 2.90 0.52 -8.06
N ALA A 118 1.78 1.07 -7.56
CA ALA A 118 0.89 0.37 -6.63
C ALA A 118 0.31 -0.91 -7.26
N ASP A 119 -0.17 -0.84 -8.50
CA ASP A 119 -0.70 -1.98 -9.25
C ASP A 119 0.36 -3.04 -9.48
N LEU A 120 1.57 -2.64 -9.87
CA LEU A 120 2.67 -3.57 -10.10
C LEU A 120 3.07 -4.30 -8.81
N PHE A 121 3.10 -3.57 -7.69
CA PHE A 121 3.34 -4.16 -6.37
C PHE A 121 2.21 -5.11 -5.96
N ALA A 122 0.95 -4.70 -6.07
CA ALA A 122 -0.21 -5.54 -5.75
C ALA A 122 -0.26 -6.80 -6.61
N ALA A 123 0.00 -6.69 -7.92
CA ALA A 123 0.08 -7.83 -8.82
C ALA A 123 1.22 -8.79 -8.45
N THR A 124 2.36 -8.24 -8.00
CA THR A 124 3.48 -9.05 -7.49
C THR A 124 3.05 -9.85 -6.26
N ILE A 125 2.49 -9.19 -5.25
CA ILE A 125 2.02 -9.84 -4.02
C ILE A 125 0.97 -10.91 -4.32
N ASN A 126 -0.02 -10.61 -5.17
CA ASN A 126 -1.06 -11.55 -5.57
C ASN A 126 -0.47 -12.80 -6.24
N ARG A 127 0.54 -12.62 -7.09
CA ARG A 127 1.21 -13.71 -7.80
C ARG A 127 1.97 -14.63 -6.85
N LEU A 128 2.53 -14.11 -5.75
CA LEU A 128 3.24 -14.92 -4.75
C LEU A 128 2.28 -15.79 -3.91
N ILE A 129 1.14 -15.23 -3.55
CA ILE A 129 0.23 -15.84 -2.58
C ILE A 129 -0.73 -16.80 -3.27
N ASN A 130 -1.28 -16.41 -4.43
CA ASN A 130 -2.42 -17.09 -5.05
C ASN A 130 -2.03 -17.92 -6.27
N GLU A 131 -0.93 -17.60 -6.94
CA GLU A 131 -0.54 -18.31 -8.15
C GLU A 131 0.54 -19.33 -7.81
N ASN A 132 0.26 -20.61 -8.10
CA ASN A 132 1.29 -21.65 -8.16
C ASN A 132 2.18 -21.39 -9.37
N SER A 133 3.00 -20.36 -9.26
CA SER A 133 3.97 -19.96 -10.26
C SER A 133 5.00 -21.06 -10.42
N ASP A 134 5.23 -21.49 -11.67
CA ASP A 134 6.34 -22.38 -12.01
C ASP A 134 7.66 -21.59 -12.21
N GLY A 135 7.62 -20.26 -12.03
CA GLY A 135 8.79 -19.38 -12.15
C GLY A 135 9.23 -19.10 -13.58
N THR A 136 8.46 -19.50 -14.60
CA THR A 136 8.94 -19.50 -15.99
C THR A 136 8.43 -18.34 -16.84
N THR A 137 7.37 -17.65 -16.41
CA THR A 137 6.79 -16.59 -17.23
C THR A 137 7.48 -15.25 -16.99
N PRO A 138 7.40 -14.29 -17.95
CA PRO A 138 7.92 -12.94 -17.74
C PRO A 138 7.35 -12.22 -16.51
N LYS A 139 6.11 -12.55 -16.11
CA LYS A 139 5.48 -12.00 -14.91
C LYS A 139 6.11 -12.57 -13.63
N ASP A 140 6.49 -13.85 -13.65
CA ASP A 140 7.17 -14.50 -12.52
C ASP A 140 8.56 -13.93 -12.30
N HIS A 141 9.30 -13.73 -13.40
CA HIS A 141 10.62 -13.10 -13.33
C HIS A 141 10.53 -11.67 -12.77
N LEU A 142 9.53 -10.90 -13.17
CA LEU A 142 9.31 -9.55 -12.65
C LEU A 142 8.93 -9.56 -11.17
N ALA A 143 8.01 -10.43 -10.76
CA ALA A 143 7.61 -10.60 -9.36
C ALA A 143 8.80 -11.00 -8.49
N THR A 144 9.61 -11.97 -8.95
CA THR A 144 10.82 -12.42 -8.26
C THR A 144 11.83 -11.30 -8.10
N HIS A 145 12.04 -10.50 -9.16
CA HIS A 145 12.94 -9.34 -9.12
C HIS A 145 12.45 -8.30 -8.11
N ILE A 146 11.17 -7.94 -8.13
CA ILE A 146 10.57 -6.98 -7.19
C ILE A 146 10.73 -7.47 -5.75
N CYS A 147 10.45 -8.74 -5.47
CA CYS A 147 10.60 -9.31 -4.13
C CYS A 147 12.04 -9.26 -3.66
N SER A 148 12.98 -9.65 -4.53
CA SER A 148 14.41 -9.58 -4.24
C SER A 148 14.85 -8.15 -3.92
N THR A 149 14.38 -7.15 -4.68
CA THR A 149 14.73 -5.74 -4.42
C THR A 149 14.11 -5.17 -3.13
N LEU A 150 12.96 -5.70 -2.71
CA LEU A 150 12.25 -5.25 -1.52
C LEU A 150 12.54 -6.10 -0.26
N GLY A 151 13.30 -7.18 -0.41
CA GLY A 151 13.55 -8.14 0.67
C GLY A 151 12.29 -8.88 1.11
N ILE A 152 11.41 -9.25 0.18
CA ILE A 152 10.19 -10.03 0.48
C ILE A 152 10.47 -11.51 0.21
N GLU A 153 10.16 -12.37 1.16
CA GLU A 153 10.21 -13.83 1.01
C GLU A 153 8.85 -14.47 1.25
N VAL A 154 8.63 -15.59 0.59
CA VAL A 154 7.46 -16.46 0.81
C VAL A 154 7.89 -17.58 1.76
N ASN A 155 7.23 -17.65 2.92
CA ASN A 155 7.45 -18.69 3.91
C ASN A 155 6.71 -19.98 3.55
N GLU A 156 7.09 -21.07 4.23
CA GLU A 156 6.30 -22.30 4.25
C GLU A 156 4.86 -22.00 4.69
N GLY A 157 3.89 -22.40 3.86
CA GLY A 157 2.46 -22.13 4.08
C GLY A 157 1.92 -20.87 3.40
N GLY A 158 2.71 -20.18 2.56
CA GLY A 158 2.21 -19.08 1.70
C GLY A 158 2.09 -17.72 2.39
N SER A 159 2.60 -17.58 3.62
CA SER A 159 2.78 -16.27 4.25
C SER A 159 4.01 -15.57 3.68
N LEU A 160 4.04 -14.25 3.77
CA LEU A 160 5.07 -13.37 3.27
C LEU A 160 5.75 -12.69 4.44
N THR A 161 7.07 -12.53 4.34
CA THR A 161 7.85 -11.75 5.30
C THR A 161 8.69 -10.74 4.56
N ALA A 162 8.71 -9.51 5.07
CA ALA A 162 9.54 -8.43 4.54
C ALA A 162 10.72 -8.17 5.48
N TYR A 163 11.93 -8.31 4.95
CA TYR A 163 13.19 -8.07 5.64
C TYR A 163 13.73 -6.70 5.23
N GLY A 164 13.10 -5.64 5.75
CA GLY A 164 13.46 -4.26 5.45
C GLY A 164 12.52 -3.26 6.09
N ASP A 165 12.81 -1.98 5.92
CA ASP A 165 12.00 -0.88 6.40
C ASP A 165 10.97 -0.39 5.35
N ARG A 166 11.23 -0.70 4.06
CA ARG A 166 10.44 -0.27 2.90
C ARG A 166 9.09 -0.95 2.77
N VAL A 167 8.88 -2.11 3.37
CA VAL A 167 7.65 -2.88 3.19
C VAL A 167 7.03 -3.23 4.54
N LEU A 168 5.72 -3.03 4.64
CA LEU A 168 4.89 -3.49 5.75
C LEU A 168 3.79 -4.40 5.20
N ILE A 169 3.71 -5.61 5.72
CA ILE A 169 2.72 -6.63 5.33
C ILE A 169 1.87 -6.95 6.55
N GLU A 170 0.56 -6.88 6.39
CA GLU A 170 -0.41 -7.20 7.43
C GLU A 170 -1.41 -8.25 6.93
N TYR A 171 -1.64 -9.27 7.76
CA TYR A 171 -2.56 -10.37 7.52
C TYR A 171 -3.83 -10.17 8.33
N LEU A 172 -4.98 -10.37 7.70
CA LEU A 172 -6.30 -10.20 8.27
C LEU A 172 -7.24 -11.37 7.97
#